data_AF-A0A2E7HRD5-F1
#
_entry.id   AF-A0A2E7HRD5-F1
#
_cell.length_a   1.000
_cell.length_b   1.000
_cell.length_c   1.000
_cell.angle_alpha   90.00
_cell.angle_beta   90.00
_cell.angle_gamma   90.00
#
_symmetry.space_group_name_H-M   'P 1'
#
loop_
_entity.id
_entity.type
_entity.pdbx_description
1 polymer ?
#
loop_
_entity_poly.entity_id
_entity_poly.type
_entity_poly.pdbx_seq_one_letter_code
_entity_poly.pdbx_strand_id
1 'polypeptide(L)'
;MGAFQSSDAHNHPSTDAFDLTLDVTVAEGALPPRYETPSASQFSIYANESVAVDGCDWVSVRTGLSFGLPFMLVLLVRDAGLDWEVQSQVLDYDATEELVVRVRRPATRNGVGDLTRIVSGTRVAVGLLLPIARPAFHLYQPRTGEGEAV
;
A
#
# COMPACT_ATOMS: atom_id res chain seq x y z
N MET A 1 24.53 -35.39 -49.38
CA MET A 1 24.08 -34.04 -49.78
C MET A 1 22.56 -34.06 -49.76
N GLY A 2 21.80 -33.36 -48.93
CA GLY A 2 21.99 -32.40 -47.85
C GLY A 2 20.56 -31.95 -47.53
N ALA A 3 20.08 -32.21 -46.32
CA ALA A 3 18.67 -32.10 -45.94
C ALA A 3 18.20 -30.65 -45.88
N PHE A 4 16.96 -30.40 -46.34
CA PHE A 4 16.20 -29.20 -45.98
C PHE A 4 15.91 -29.26 -44.47
N GLN A 5 16.66 -28.50 -43.68
CA GLN A 5 16.28 -28.18 -42.32
C GLN A 5 15.73 -26.76 -42.30
N SER A 6 14.44 -26.72 -41.99
CA SER A 6 13.69 -25.60 -41.42
C SER A 6 14.61 -24.64 -40.67
N SER A 7 14.72 -23.41 -41.15
CA SER A 7 15.23 -22.30 -40.35
C SER A 7 14.33 -22.19 -39.11
N ASP A 8 14.91 -22.46 -37.95
CA ASP A 8 14.29 -22.25 -36.64
C ASP A 8 13.73 -20.83 -36.59
N ALA A 9 12.40 -20.74 -36.73
CA ALA A 9 11.67 -19.56 -36.31
C ALA A 9 12.02 -19.37 -34.83
N HIS A 10 12.61 -18.22 -34.52
CA HIS A 10 13.01 -17.81 -33.19
C HIS A 10 11.90 -18.13 -32.17
N ASN A 11 12.08 -19.23 -31.44
CA ASN A 11 11.44 -19.46 -30.15
C ASN A 11 12.06 -18.48 -29.15
N HIS A 12 11.76 -17.20 -29.30
CA HIS A 12 11.72 -16.33 -28.14
C HIS A 12 10.44 -16.71 -27.39
N PRO A 13 10.53 -17.28 -26.18
CA PRO A 13 9.35 -17.29 -25.31
C PRO A 13 8.97 -15.81 -25.15
N SER A 14 7.77 -15.45 -25.61
CA SER A 14 7.17 -14.14 -25.37
C SER A 14 6.99 -14.00 -23.86
N THR A 15 8.05 -13.54 -23.21
CA THR A 15 8.13 -13.30 -21.78
C THR A 15 7.68 -11.87 -21.56
N ASP A 16 6.46 -11.54 -21.97
CA ASP A 16 5.90 -10.19 -21.80
C ASP A 16 4.40 -10.30 -21.55
N ALA A 17 4.03 -11.01 -20.48
CA ALA A 17 2.96 -10.49 -19.66
C ALA A 17 3.62 -9.38 -18.82
N PHE A 18 3.14 -8.14 -18.96
CA PHE A 18 3.61 -6.99 -18.19
C PHE A 18 3.28 -7.20 -16.70
N ASP A 19 4.01 -8.09 -16.03
CA ASP A 19 3.85 -8.32 -14.60
C ASP A 19 4.44 -7.12 -13.85
N LEU A 20 3.55 -6.36 -13.24
CA LEU A 20 3.92 -5.27 -12.35
C LEU A 20 4.72 -5.85 -11.18
N THR A 21 6.00 -5.53 -11.13
CA THR A 21 6.87 -5.86 -9.99
C THR A 21 6.94 -4.67 -9.03
N LEU A 22 6.87 -4.95 -7.74
CA LEU A 22 7.05 -3.96 -6.68
C LEU A 22 8.24 -4.34 -5.83
N ASP A 23 9.09 -3.36 -5.56
CA ASP A 23 10.21 -3.54 -4.64
C ASP A 23 9.68 -3.43 -3.21
N VAL A 24 9.75 -4.52 -2.46
CA VAL A 24 9.36 -4.54 -1.04
C VAL A 24 10.55 -5.03 -0.22
N THR A 25 11.04 -4.17 0.66
CA THR A 25 12.03 -4.56 1.66
C THR A 25 11.32 -5.14 2.87
N VAL A 26 11.76 -6.32 3.32
CA VAL A 26 11.18 -7.04 4.45
C VAL A 26 12.25 -7.18 5.52
N ALA A 27 12.03 -6.55 6.68
CA ALA A 27 12.92 -6.63 7.82
C ALA A 27 12.92 -8.03 8.45
N GLU A 28 13.92 -8.32 9.28
CA GLU A 28 13.97 -9.58 10.03
C GLU A 28 12.72 -9.76 10.90
N GLY A 29 12.14 -10.97 10.85
CA GLY A 29 10.92 -11.33 11.58
C GLY A 29 9.61 -10.86 10.94
N ALA A 30 9.66 -9.92 9.98
CA ALA A 30 8.47 -9.43 9.31
C ALA A 30 7.91 -10.46 8.32
N LEU A 31 6.57 -10.47 8.16
CA LEU A 31 5.92 -11.29 7.15
C LEU A 31 5.76 -10.50 5.85
N PRO A 32 6.06 -11.10 4.68
CA PRO A 32 5.87 -10.43 3.41
C PRO A 32 4.39 -10.14 3.13
N PRO A 33 4.06 -9.06 2.40
CA PRO A 33 2.70 -8.80 1.98
C PRO A 33 2.18 -9.93 1.10
N ARG A 34 0.91 -10.31 1.28
CA ARG A 34 0.33 -11.47 0.59
C ARG A 34 -1.09 -11.20 0.10
N TYR A 35 -1.35 -11.56 -1.16
CA TYR A 35 -2.70 -11.73 -1.67
C TYR A 35 -3.24 -13.09 -1.21
N GLU A 36 -4.33 -13.08 -0.43
CA GLU A 36 -4.90 -14.32 0.14
C GLU A 36 -5.54 -15.22 -0.92
N THR A 37 -6.00 -14.63 -2.03
CA THR A 37 -6.57 -15.35 -3.17
C THR A 37 -6.02 -14.80 -4.48
N PRO A 38 -6.01 -15.58 -5.58
CA PRO A 38 -5.56 -15.10 -6.89
C PRO A 38 -6.35 -13.91 -7.44
N SER A 39 -7.61 -13.75 -7.01
CA SER A 39 -8.50 -12.65 -7.43
C SER A 39 -8.53 -11.48 -6.45
N ALA A 40 -7.75 -11.53 -5.36
CA ALA A 40 -7.76 -10.48 -4.36
C ALA A 40 -7.20 -9.18 -4.96
N SER A 41 -7.96 -8.09 -4.82
CA SER A 41 -7.50 -6.75 -5.22
C SER A 41 -6.62 -6.09 -4.17
N GLN A 42 -6.51 -6.68 -2.98
CA GLN A 42 -5.78 -6.17 -1.83
C GLN A 42 -4.93 -7.27 -1.20
N PHE A 43 -3.82 -6.87 -0.59
CA PHE A 43 -2.93 -7.77 0.13
C PHE A 43 -2.98 -7.53 1.64
N SER A 44 -2.73 -8.58 2.41
CA SER A 44 -2.63 -8.53 3.87
C SER A 44 -1.30 -7.89 4.30
N ILE A 45 -1.36 -7.04 5.34
CA ILE A 45 -0.21 -6.45 6.03
C ILE A 45 -0.22 -6.96 7.47
N TYR A 46 0.92 -7.43 7.97
CA TYR A 46 1.03 -8.06 9.28
C TYR A 46 1.90 -7.22 10.23
N ALA A 47 1.65 -7.34 11.54
CA ALA A 47 2.48 -6.75 12.56
C ALA A 47 3.83 -7.48 12.65
N ASN A 48 4.92 -6.74 12.80
CA ASN A 48 6.23 -7.31 13.17
C ASN A 48 6.48 -7.26 14.69
N GLU A 49 5.63 -6.57 15.43
CA GLU A 49 5.73 -6.45 16.89
C GLU A 49 4.43 -6.84 17.58
N SER A 50 4.50 -6.98 18.91
CA SER A 50 3.31 -7.18 19.73
C SER A 50 2.97 -5.89 20.46
N VAL A 51 1.75 -5.38 20.28
CA VAL A 51 1.28 -4.16 20.95
C VAL A 51 -0.04 -4.40 21.68
N ALA A 52 -0.24 -3.64 22.74
CA ALA A 52 -1.51 -3.52 23.42
C ALA A 52 -2.23 -2.28 22.89
N VAL A 53 -3.46 -2.47 22.42
CA VAL A 53 -4.36 -1.39 22.02
C VAL A 53 -5.34 -1.18 23.17
N ASP A 54 -5.09 -0.12 23.94
CA ASP A 54 -5.93 0.30 25.04
C ASP A 54 -6.64 1.62 24.68
N GLY A 55 -7.91 1.72 25.07
CA GLY A 55 -8.73 2.91 24.85
C GLY A 55 -8.89 3.31 23.37
N CYS A 56 -9.23 4.58 23.17
CA CYS A 56 -9.56 5.17 21.85
C CYS A 56 -8.36 5.88 21.19
N ASP A 57 -7.19 5.83 21.80
CA ASP A 57 -5.98 6.50 21.29
C ASP A 57 -5.33 5.70 20.17
N TRP A 58 -4.67 6.42 19.27
CA TRP A 58 -3.95 5.83 18.14
C TRP A 58 -2.60 5.27 18.59
N VAL A 59 -2.46 3.95 18.49
CA VAL A 59 -1.23 3.20 18.73
C VAL A 59 -0.55 2.88 17.40
N SER A 60 0.77 3.00 17.36
CA SER A 60 1.56 2.66 16.17
C SER A 60 1.95 1.18 16.20
N VAL A 61 1.84 0.51 15.05
CA VAL A 61 2.25 -0.89 14.87
C VAL A 61 3.24 -0.96 13.72
N ARG A 62 4.46 -1.38 14.03
CA ARG A 62 5.54 -1.62 13.08
C ARG A 62 5.25 -2.87 12.25
N THR A 63 5.46 -2.76 10.95
CA THR A 63 5.25 -3.88 10.01
C THR A 63 6.56 -4.48 9.52
N GLY A 64 7.68 -3.76 9.66
CA GLY A 64 8.96 -4.15 9.08
C GLY A 64 8.97 -4.14 7.54
N LEU A 65 7.99 -3.48 6.90
CA LEU A 65 7.90 -3.38 5.45
C LEU A 65 8.27 -1.98 4.98
N SER A 66 9.03 -1.86 3.90
CA SER A 66 9.22 -0.61 3.15
C SER A 66 8.94 -0.87 1.68
N PHE A 67 8.23 0.06 1.02
CA PHE A 67 7.76 -0.12 -0.35
C PHE A 67 8.43 0.88 -1.29
N GLY A 68 9.11 0.38 -2.31
CA GLY A 68 9.49 1.13 -3.50
C GLY A 68 8.37 1.04 -4.53
N LEU A 69 7.54 2.08 -4.62
CA LEU A 69 6.42 2.10 -5.57
C LEU A 69 6.83 2.78 -6.89
N PRO A 70 6.35 2.30 -8.05
CA PRO A 70 6.45 3.03 -9.30
C PRO A 70 5.75 4.39 -9.24
N PHE A 71 6.29 5.39 -9.94
CA PHE A 71 5.83 6.79 -9.93
C PHE A 71 4.30 7.00 -10.12
N MET A 72 3.66 6.14 -10.92
CA MET A 72 2.24 6.23 -11.26
C MET A 72 1.32 5.44 -10.34
N LEU A 73 1.87 4.85 -9.27
CA LEU A 73 1.14 4.06 -8.29
C LEU A 73 1.23 4.69 -6.90
N VAL A 74 0.17 4.51 -6.13
CA VAL A 74 0.15 4.74 -4.69
C VAL A 74 -0.34 3.49 -3.97
N LEU A 75 0.08 3.32 -2.73
CA LEU A 75 -0.42 2.28 -1.84
C LEU A 75 -1.39 2.91 -0.83
N LEU A 76 -2.66 2.56 -0.92
CA LEU A 76 -3.65 2.86 0.11
C LEU A 76 -3.64 1.74 1.16
N VAL A 77 -3.28 2.08 2.39
CA VAL A 77 -3.41 1.19 3.54
C VAL A 77 -4.68 1.53 4.28
N ARG A 78 -5.49 0.51 4.57
CA ARG A 78 -6.82 0.67 5.17
C ARG A 78 -7.20 -0.48 6.08
N ASP A 79 -8.35 -0.32 6.71
CA ASP A 79 -8.97 -1.30 7.60
C ASP A 79 -9.21 -2.66 6.91
N ALA A 80 -8.97 -3.74 7.65
CA ALA A 80 -9.10 -5.11 7.21
C ALA A 80 -10.37 -5.81 7.76
N GLY A 81 -11.29 -5.05 8.36
CA GLY A 81 -12.49 -5.54 9.06
C GLY A 81 -12.14 -6.29 10.35
N LEU A 82 -11.15 -5.78 11.10
CA LEU A 82 -10.63 -6.44 12.29
C LEU A 82 -11.21 -5.85 13.58
N ASP A 83 -10.72 -6.32 14.72
CA ASP A 83 -11.14 -5.87 16.06
C ASP A 83 -10.68 -4.45 16.45
N TRP A 84 -9.99 -3.76 15.53
CA TRP A 84 -9.47 -2.41 15.65
C TRP A 84 -9.74 -1.60 14.38
N GLU A 85 -9.82 -0.29 14.53
CA GLU A 85 -9.82 0.67 13.42
C GLU A 85 -8.39 0.94 12.96
N VAL A 86 -8.20 1.10 11.65
CA VAL A 86 -6.93 1.54 11.05
C VAL A 86 -7.03 2.98 10.56
N GLN A 87 -6.03 3.81 10.86
CA GLN A 87 -5.91 5.13 10.24
C GLN A 87 -5.49 4.94 8.78
N SER A 88 -6.39 5.28 7.86
CA SER A 88 -6.07 5.22 6.44
C SER A 88 -4.87 6.10 6.11
N GLN A 89 -3.95 5.55 5.34
CA GLN A 89 -2.73 6.23 4.92
C GLN A 89 -2.42 5.92 3.46
N VAL A 90 -1.86 6.90 2.77
CA VAL A 90 -1.45 6.79 1.38
C VAL A 90 0.06 6.86 1.36
N LEU A 91 0.71 5.81 0.86
CA LEU A 91 2.14 5.79 0.59
C LEU A 91 2.36 6.11 -0.88
N ASP A 92 3.30 7.01 -1.11
CA ASP A 92 3.66 7.50 -2.42
C ASP A 92 5.00 6.89 -2.90
N TYR A 93 5.38 7.08 -4.17
CA TYR A 93 6.57 6.52 -4.82
C TYR A 93 7.90 6.96 -4.18
N ASP A 94 7.90 8.07 -3.47
CA ASP A 94 9.05 8.63 -2.76
C ASP A 94 9.08 8.25 -1.27
N ALA A 95 8.14 7.42 -0.80
CA ALA A 95 8.17 6.89 0.55
C ALA A 95 9.36 5.96 0.74
N THR A 96 10.28 6.32 1.63
CA THR A 96 11.49 5.53 1.95
C THR A 96 11.44 4.91 3.35
N GLU A 97 10.50 5.34 4.17
CA GLU A 97 10.39 4.93 5.56
C GLU A 97 9.71 3.56 5.71
N GLU A 98 9.84 2.97 6.89
CA GLU A 98 9.07 1.79 7.27
C GLU A 98 7.57 2.14 7.30
N LEU A 99 6.76 1.25 6.73
CA LEU A 99 5.31 1.27 6.87
C LEU A 99 4.94 1.02 8.34
N VAL A 100 4.50 2.07 9.03
CA VAL A 100 3.89 1.99 10.36
C VAL A 100 2.39 2.12 10.21
N VAL A 101 1.63 1.19 10.78
CA VAL A 101 0.16 1.20 10.76
C VAL A 101 -0.34 1.76 12.08
N ARG A 102 -1.17 2.80 12.03
CA ARG A 102 -1.80 3.34 13.24
C ARG A 102 -3.16 2.70 13.46
N VAL A 103 -3.36 2.14 14.63
CA VAL A 103 -4.57 1.41 15.02
C VAL A 103 -5.16 1.98 16.30
N ARG A 104 -6.47 1.81 16.49
CA ARG A 104 -7.14 2.09 17.76
C ARG A 104 -8.33 1.16 17.94
N ARG A 105 -8.88 1.10 19.15
CA ARG A 105 -10.17 0.43 19.35
C ARG A 105 -11.28 1.19 18.62
N PRO A 106 -12.28 0.50 18.02
CA PRO A 106 -13.43 1.17 17.44
C PRO A 106 -14.26 1.87 18.51
N ALA A 107 -14.69 3.10 18.24
CA ALA A 107 -15.44 3.91 19.22
C ALA A 107 -16.79 3.29 19.62
N THR A 108 -17.31 2.35 18.82
CA THR A 108 -18.57 1.65 19.08
C THR A 108 -18.44 0.54 20.14
N ARG A 109 -17.22 0.12 20.49
CA ARG A 109 -16.98 -0.85 21.57
C ARG A 109 -16.89 -0.13 22.92
N ASN A 110 -18.04 0.19 23.49
CA ASN A 110 -18.21 0.79 24.83
C ASN A 110 -17.97 -0.22 25.98
N GLY A 111 -16.97 -1.08 25.87
CA GLY A 111 -16.61 -2.06 26.90
C GLY A 111 -15.45 -1.54 27.75
N VAL A 112 -15.69 -1.39 29.06
CA VAL A 112 -14.61 -1.23 30.05
C VAL A 112 -13.80 -2.52 30.10
N GLY A 113 -12.50 -2.45 29.76
CA GLY A 113 -11.52 -3.33 30.39
C GLY A 113 -10.89 -4.47 29.59
N ASP A 114 -11.36 -4.82 28.38
CA ASP A 114 -10.57 -5.77 27.58
C ASP A 114 -9.44 -5.02 26.90
N LEU A 115 -8.21 -5.47 27.05
CA LEU A 115 -7.06 -4.95 26.30
C LEU A 115 -7.01 -5.70 24.97
N THR A 116 -7.15 -5.03 23.83
CA THR A 116 -6.99 -5.72 22.54
C THR A 116 -5.49 -5.89 22.28
N ARG A 117 -5.00 -7.13 22.27
CA ARG A 117 -3.60 -7.42 21.99
C ARG A 117 -3.41 -7.79 20.53
N ILE A 118 -2.52 -7.06 19.85
CA ILE A 118 -2.00 -7.43 18.54
C ILE A 118 -0.69 -8.16 18.80
N VAL A 119 -0.55 -9.38 18.27
CA VAL A 119 0.69 -10.17 18.40
C VAL A 119 1.45 -10.09 17.09
N SER A 120 2.77 -10.18 17.12
CA SER A 120 3.59 -10.28 15.90
C SER A 120 3.08 -11.41 15.00
N GLY A 121 3.05 -11.17 13.70
CA GLY A 121 2.44 -12.02 12.68
C GLY A 121 0.92 -11.88 12.52
N THR A 122 0.24 -11.10 13.36
CA THR A 122 -1.20 -10.83 13.19
C THR A 122 -1.42 -9.87 12.04
N ARG A 123 -2.40 -10.15 11.16
CA ARG A 123 -2.80 -9.20 10.11
C ARG A 123 -3.34 -7.94 10.77
N VAL A 124 -2.82 -6.77 10.43
CA VAL A 124 -3.21 -5.47 11.02
C VAL A 124 -3.95 -4.55 10.08
N ALA A 125 -3.67 -4.65 8.78
CA ALA A 125 -4.29 -3.82 7.76
C ALA A 125 -4.30 -4.56 6.42
N VAL A 126 -4.89 -3.93 5.41
CA VAL A 126 -4.74 -4.35 4.02
C VAL A 126 -4.15 -3.21 3.19
N GLY A 127 -3.34 -3.59 2.20
CA GLY A 127 -2.78 -2.70 1.20
C GLY A 127 -3.52 -2.84 -0.13
N LEU A 128 -3.81 -1.71 -0.76
CA LEU A 128 -4.41 -1.62 -2.09
C LEU A 128 -3.54 -0.73 -2.98
N LEU A 129 -3.08 -1.27 -4.09
CA LEU A 129 -2.33 -0.51 -5.09
C LEU A 129 -3.30 0.17 -6.03
N LEU A 130 -3.12 1.47 -6.22
CA LEU A 130 -4.00 2.27 -7.05
C LEU A 130 -3.18 3.01 -8.11
N PRO A 131 -3.55 2.91 -9.40
CA PRO A 131 -3.02 3.80 -10.40
C PRO A 131 -3.60 5.21 -10.21
N ILE A 132 -2.75 6.21 -10.37
CA ILE A 132 -3.16 7.62 -10.22
C ILE A 132 -2.66 8.45 -11.41
N ALA A 133 -3.31 9.58 -11.64
CA ALA A 133 -2.80 10.62 -12.52
C ALA A 133 -2.17 11.73 -11.67
N ARG A 134 -1.05 12.30 -12.15
CA ARG A 134 -0.40 13.46 -11.54
C ARG A 134 -0.39 14.65 -12.50
N PRO A 135 -1.56 15.26 -12.79
CA PRO A 135 -1.62 16.41 -13.67
C PRO A 135 -0.97 17.63 -13.02
N ALA A 136 -0.26 18.43 -13.80
CA ALA A 136 0.14 19.77 -13.39
C ALA A 136 -1.03 20.74 -13.54
N PHE A 137 -1.26 21.59 -12.55
CA PHE A 137 -2.26 22.65 -12.65
C PHE A 137 -1.68 23.88 -13.35
N HIS A 138 -2.38 24.39 -14.36
CA HIS A 138 -2.09 25.68 -14.97
C HIS A 138 -2.98 26.75 -14.32
N LEU A 139 -2.38 27.66 -13.55
CA LEU A 139 -3.11 28.72 -12.87
C LEU A 139 -3.19 29.96 -13.77
N TYR A 140 -4.41 30.42 -14.04
CA TYR A 140 -4.66 31.70 -14.70
C TYR A 140 -5.05 32.75 -13.66
N GLN A 141 -4.37 33.89 -13.65
CA GLN A 141 -4.72 35.02 -12.80
C GLN A 141 -5.62 35.97 -13.61
N PRO A 142 -6.90 36.17 -13.21
CA PRO A 142 -7.74 37.18 -13.84
C PRO A 142 -7.13 38.56 -13.61
N ARG A 143 -7.09 39.40 -14.65
CA ARG A 143 -6.74 40.81 -14.49
C ARG A 143 -7.80 41.45 -13.60
N THR A 144 -7.44 41.77 -12.36
CA THR A 144 -8.22 42.68 -11.52
C THR A 144 -8.20 44.03 -12.23
N GLY A 145 -9.39 44.54 -12.55
CA GLY A 145 -9.68 45.71 -13.38
C GLY A 145 -8.51 46.65 -13.66
N GLU A 146 -8.17 46.79 -14.95
CA GLU A 146 -7.79 48.11 -15.43
C GLU A 146 -8.98 49.03 -15.13
N GLY A 147 -8.69 50.03 -14.29
CA GLY A 147 -9.67 50.93 -13.73
C GLY A 147 -10.48 51.66 -14.79
N GLU A 148 -11.63 52.15 -14.32
CA GLU A 148 -12.24 53.38 -14.80
C GLU A 148 -11.17 54.38 -15.25
N ALA A 149 -11.18 54.72 -16.53
CA ALA A 149 -10.73 56.02 -17.00
C ALA A 149 -11.46 56.38 -18.29
N VAL A 150 -12.29 57.43 -18.14
CA VAL A 150 -13.03 58.25 -19.11
C VAL A 150 -14.38 57.73 -19.57
#